data_AF-A0A072VHY2-F1
#
_entry.id   AF-A0A072VHY2-F1
#
_cell.length_a   1.000
_cell.length_b   1.000
_cell.length_c   1.000
_cell.angle_alpha   90.00
_cell.angle_beta   90.00
_cell.angle_gamma   90.00
#
_symmetry.space_group_name_H-M   'P 1'
#
loop_
_entity.id
_entity.type
_entity.pdbx_description
1 polymer ?
#
loop_
_entity_poly.entity_id
_entity_poly.type
_entity_poly.pdbx_seq_one_letter_code
_entity_poly.pdbx_strand_id
1 'polypeptide(L)'
;MKYIYWNIRGIGNLDTQIPAWYWHRLHLQNSVVNDNNKIWCLWSNQINTNILFNSAQCIALSYISNGSIIYTAAIYASTKYTTRRQLWMDL
;
A
#
# COMPACT_ATOMS: atom_id res chain seq x y z
N MET A 1 13.13 12.30 7.00
CA MET A 1 13.35 10.88 7.39
C MET A 1 12.53 10.05 6.42
N LYS A 2 13.14 9.08 5.72
CA LYS A 2 12.51 8.40 4.58
C LYS A 2 11.77 7.15 5.07
N TYR A 3 10.44 7.19 5.02
CA TYR A 3 9.60 6.06 5.43
C TYR A 3 8.58 5.69 4.36
N ILE A 4 8.40 4.37 4.21
CA ILE A 4 7.28 3.73 3.51
C ILE A 4 6.54 2.90 4.57
N TYR A 5 5.23 3.07 4.64
CA TYR A 5 4.35 2.32 5.52
C TYR A 5 3.38 1.50 4.69
N TRP A 6 3.24 0.23 5.05
CA TRP A 6 2.28 -0.69 4.47
C TRP A 6 1.24 -1.07 5.50
N ASN A 7 0.01 -1.23 5.04
CA ASN A 7 -1.04 -1.80 5.86
C ASN A 7 -1.98 -2.65 5.01
N ILE A 8 -2.34 -3.80 5.56
CA ILE A 8 -3.13 -4.84 4.92
C ILE A 8 -4.43 -5.02 5.74
N ARG A 9 -5.05 -3.90 6.09
CA ARG A 9 -6.39 -3.77 6.68
C ARG A 9 -6.91 -2.40 6.21
N GLY A 10 -8.03 -2.40 5.51
CA GLY A 10 -8.44 -1.29 4.64
C GLY A 10 -8.37 0.10 5.25
N ILE A 11 -8.05 1.10 4.42
CA ILE A 11 -7.82 2.50 4.81
C ILE A 11 -9.10 3.22 5.30
N GLY A 12 -10.25 2.53 5.23
CA GLY A 12 -11.56 3.02 5.60
C GLY A 12 -12.31 2.14 6.59
N ASN A 13 -11.64 1.22 7.30
CA ASN A 13 -12.27 0.64 8.48
C ASN A 13 -12.36 1.75 9.55
N LEU A 14 -13.57 2.20 9.86
CA LEU A 14 -13.82 3.25 10.86
C LEU A 14 -13.11 2.95 12.18
N ASP A 15 -13.01 1.67 12.55
CA ASP A 15 -12.38 1.22 13.80
C ASP A 15 -10.85 1.32 13.79
N THR A 16 -10.22 1.43 12.62
CA THR A 16 -8.74 1.50 12.48
C THR A 16 -8.28 2.71 11.69
N GLN A 17 -9.17 3.68 11.46
CA GLN A 17 -8.84 4.89 10.71
C GLN A 17 -7.93 5.79 11.56
N ILE A 18 -6.70 5.97 11.10
CA ILE A 18 -5.77 6.91 11.72
C ILE A 18 -6.07 8.30 11.13
N PRO A 19 -6.28 9.34 11.97
CA PRO A 19 -6.60 10.68 11.51
C PRO A 19 -5.54 11.27 10.57
N ALA A 20 -5.98 12.03 9.57
CA ALA A 20 -5.10 12.67 8.58
C ALA A 20 -3.99 13.54 9.21
N TRP A 21 -4.29 14.22 10.32
CA TRP A 21 -3.31 15.06 11.03
C TRP A 21 -2.12 14.26 11.57
N TYR A 22 -2.31 12.97 11.90
CA TYR A 22 -1.24 12.11 12.41
C TYR A 22 -0.25 11.79 11.29
N TRP A 23 -0.75 11.45 10.10
CA TRP A 23 0.08 11.22 8.91
C TRP A 23 0.83 12.47 8.47
N HIS A 24 0.17 13.64 8.55
CA HIS A 24 0.81 14.91 8.27
C HIS A 24 1.98 15.20 9.22
N ARG A 25 1.83 14.91 10.53
CA ARG A 25 2.93 15.03 11.51
C ARG A 25 4.12 14.12 11.20
N LEU A 26 3.88 12.97 10.58
CA LEU A 26 4.92 12.04 10.14
C LEU A 26 5.52 12.38 8.78
N HIS A 27 5.08 13.50 8.15
CA HIS A 27 5.46 13.88 6.79
C HIS A 27 5.17 12.79 5.74
N LEU A 28 4.09 12.03 5.95
CA LEU A 28 3.54 11.03 5.03
C LEU A 28 2.35 11.66 4.30
N GLN A 29 2.56 12.09 3.06
CA GLN A 29 1.58 12.87 2.30
C GLN A 29 1.16 12.20 1.00
N ASN A 30 1.91 11.20 0.55
CA ASN A 30 1.57 10.41 -0.63
C ASN A 30 1.00 9.06 -0.20
N SER A 31 0.06 8.56 -1.00
CA SER A 31 -0.60 7.29 -0.72
C SER A 31 -0.96 6.55 -2.00
N VAL A 32 -1.10 5.24 -1.88
CA VAL A 32 -1.78 4.39 -2.86
C VAL A 32 -2.66 3.42 -2.11
N VAL A 33 -3.82 3.14 -2.70
CA VAL A 33 -4.79 2.20 -2.20
C VAL A 33 -5.15 1.27 -3.36
N ASN A 34 -5.36 0.01 -3.04
CA ASN A 34 -5.72 -0.95 -4.07
C ASN A 34 -7.21 -0.92 -4.43
N ASP A 35 -7.57 -1.56 -5.53
CA ASP A 35 -8.92 -1.45 -6.11
C ASP A 35 -10.06 -1.87 -5.17
N ASN A 36 -9.78 -2.71 -4.16
CA ASN A 36 -10.76 -3.14 -3.16
C ASN A 36 -10.62 -2.44 -1.80
N ASN A 37 -9.79 -1.39 -1.71
CA ASN A 37 -9.53 -0.60 -0.52
C ASN A 37 -9.04 -1.40 0.70
N LYS A 38 -8.38 -2.55 0.51
CA LYS A 38 -7.86 -3.41 1.60
C LYS A 38 -6.37 -3.25 1.85
N ILE A 39 -5.62 -2.94 0.82
CA ILE A 39 -4.18 -2.70 0.88
C ILE A 39 -3.96 -1.22 0.66
N TRP A 40 -3.11 -0.64 1.47
CA TRP A 40 -2.65 0.72 1.24
C TRP A 40 -1.20 0.89 1.64
N CYS A 41 -0.56 1.83 0.96
CA CYS A 41 0.79 2.27 1.26
C CYS A 41 0.81 3.79 1.41
N LEU A 42 1.56 4.28 2.39
CA LEU A 42 1.84 5.69 2.65
C LEU A 42 3.33 5.94 2.60
N TRP A 43 3.77 7.06 2.03
CA TRP A 43 5.18 7.41 2.00
C TRP A 43 5.43 8.92 2.07
N SER A 44 6.66 9.26 2.43
CA SER A 44 7.12 10.63 2.51
C SER A 44 7.42 11.22 1.13
N ASN A 45 7.23 12.54 0.96
CA ASN A 45 7.59 13.27 -0.28
C ASN A 45 9.07 13.18 -0.65
N GLN A 46 9.92 12.77 0.28
CA GLN A 46 11.35 12.57 0.04
C GLN A 46 11.64 11.25 -0.72
N ILE A 47 10.62 10.42 -0.96
CA ILE A 47 10.72 9.15 -1.67
C ILE A 47 10.01 9.31 -3.02
N ASN A 48 10.78 9.12 -4.09
CA ASN A 48 10.22 8.97 -5.42
C ASN A 48 9.83 7.49 -5.61
N THR A 49 8.54 7.25 -5.71
CA THR A 49 7.91 5.93 -5.85
C THR A 49 7.26 5.82 -7.21
N ASN A 50 7.35 4.65 -7.81
CA ASN A 50 6.64 4.28 -9.02
C ASN A 50 5.70 3.12 -8.71
N ILE A 51 4.42 3.26 -9.06
CA ILE A 51 3.43 2.19 -8.91
C ILE A 51 3.56 1.30 -10.14
N LEU A 52 4.03 0.07 -9.93
CA LEU A 52 4.25 -0.89 -11.01
C LEU A 52 3.01 -1.72 -11.31
N PHE A 53 2.24 -2.03 -10.27
CA PHE A 53 1.05 -2.85 -10.37
C PHE A 53 0.07 -2.48 -9.26
N ASN A 54 -1.21 -2.41 -9.61
CA ASN A 54 -2.28 -2.22 -8.66
C ASN A 54 -3.48 -3.08 -9.11
N SER A 55 -3.92 -3.97 -8.24
CA SER A 55 -5.09 -4.82 -8.44
C SER A 55 -5.88 -4.98 -7.15
N ALA A 56 -7.07 -5.56 -7.26
CA ALA A 56 -7.87 -5.91 -6.08
C ALA A 56 -7.14 -6.79 -5.06
N GLN A 57 -6.06 -7.51 -5.41
CA GLN A 57 -5.30 -8.32 -4.45
C GLN A 57 -3.86 -7.90 -4.19
N CYS A 58 -3.31 -6.98 -4.96
CA CYS A 58 -1.90 -6.63 -4.86
C CYS A 58 -1.65 -5.16 -5.14
N ILE A 59 -0.69 -4.59 -4.44
CA ILE A 59 0.00 -3.37 -4.87
C ILE A 59 1.48 -3.71 -4.96
N ALA A 60 2.09 -3.44 -6.11
CA ALA A 60 3.54 -3.47 -6.27
C ALA A 60 4.06 -2.07 -6.62
N LEU A 61 5.14 -1.68 -5.94
CA LEU A 61 5.79 -0.39 -6.13
C LEU A 61 7.29 -0.54 -6.11
N SER A 62 7.96 0.37 -6.81
CA SER A 62 9.40 0.56 -6.70
C SER A 62 9.73 1.95 -6.18
N TYR A 63 10.87 2.07 -5.52
CA TYR A 63 11.38 3.36 -5.08
C TYR A 63 12.90 3.35 -4.98
N ILE A 64 13.50 4.53 -5.03
CA ILE A 64 14.94 4.68 -4.91
C ILE A 64 15.31 4.93 -3.45
N SER A 65 16.19 4.08 -2.91
CA SER A 65 16.79 4.25 -1.60
C SER A 65 18.30 4.09 -1.70
N ASN A 66 19.05 5.10 -1.24
CA ASN A 66 20.52 5.11 -1.24
C ASN A 66 21.16 4.75 -2.61
N GLY A 67 20.54 5.18 -3.71
CA GLY A 67 21.02 4.92 -5.07
C GLY A 67 20.63 3.55 -5.63
N SER A 68 19.98 2.68 -4.85
CA SER A 68 19.44 1.40 -5.32
C SER A 68 17.93 1.47 -5.51
N ILE A 69 17.43 0.76 -6.52
CA ILE A 69 15.99 0.58 -6.73
C ILE A 69 15.53 -0.58 -5.86
N ILE A 70 14.57 -0.32 -4.99
CA ILE A 70 13.90 -1.32 -4.15
C ILE A 70 12.54 -1.61 -4.75
N TYR A 71 12.17 -2.89 -4.80
CA TYR A 71 10.86 -3.36 -5.22
C TYR A 71 10.15 -3.95 -4.01
N THR A 72 8.90 -3.54 -3.78
CA THR A 72 8.08 -4.09 -2.71
C THR A 72 6.67 -4.33 -3.22
N ALA A 73 6.07 -5.45 -2.79
CA ALA A 73 4.68 -5.75 -3.07
C ALA A 73 3.96 -6.18 -1.79
N ALA A 74 2.70 -5.80 -1.67
CA ALA A 74 1.81 -6.27 -0.63
C ALA A 74 0.64 -7.01 -1.28
N ILE A 75 0.32 -8.19 -0.76
CA ILE A 75 -0.73 -9.08 -1.27
C ILE A 75 -1.75 -9.35 -0.17
N TYR A 76 -3.04 -9.17 -0.46
CA TYR A 76 -4.12 -9.44 0.48
C TYR A 76 -4.52 -10.93 0.45
N ALA A 77 -3.90 -11.74 1.31
CA ALA A 77 -4.14 -13.18 1.36
C ALA A 77 -5.29 -13.63 2.30
N SER A 78 -5.91 -12.70 3.05
CA SER A 78 -6.92 -13.03 4.07
C SER A 78 -8.35 -12.92 3.52
N THR A 79 -8.79 -13.93 2.78
CA THR A 79 -10.18 -14.03 2.30
C THR A 79 -10.60 -15.51 2.14
N LYS A 80 -11.90 -15.76 1.88
CA LYS A 80 -12.42 -17.11 1.62
C LYS A 80 -11.67 -17.74 0.44
N TYR A 81 -11.45 -19.06 0.49
CA TYR A 81 -10.66 -19.78 -0.52
C TYR A 81 -11.09 -19.49 -1.96
N THR A 82 -12.39 -19.49 -2.25
CA THR A 82 -12.94 -19.22 -3.58
C THR A 82 -12.64 -17.80 -4.06
N THR A 83 -12.92 -16.81 -3.21
CA THR A 83 -12.61 -15.39 -3.48
C THR A 83 -11.12 -15.18 -3.66
N ARG A 84 -10.28 -15.85 -2.85
CA ARG A 84 -8.83 -15.80 -2.98
C ARG A 84 -8.40 -16.32 -4.34
N ARG A 85 -8.88 -17.50 -4.73
CA ARG A 85 -8.54 -18.12 -6.02
C ARG A 85 -8.91 -17.22 -7.20
N GLN A 86 -10.06 -16.56 -7.16
CA GLN A 86 -10.48 -15.65 -8.23
C GLN A 86 -9.59 -14.41 -8.32
N LEU A 87 -9.32 -13.78 -7.19
CA LEU A 87 -8.42 -12.61 -7.11
C LEU A 87 -6.95 -12.94 -7.44
N TRP A 88 -6.53 -14.21 -7.37
CA TRP A 88 -5.21 -14.66 -7.83
C TRP A 88 -5.13 -14.85 -9.34
N MET A 89 -6.27 -14.99 -10.03
CA MET A 89 -6.27 -15.03 -11.50
C MET A 89 -6.01 -13.65 -12.11
N ASP A 90 -6.24 -12.59 -11.34
CA ASP A 90 -6.03 -11.20 -11.74
C ASP A 90 -4.57 -10.72 -11.50
N LEU A 91 -3.70 -11.63 -11.07
CA LEU A 91 -2.28 -11.41 -10.72
C LEU A 91 -1.38 -12.13 -11.72
#